data_AF-A0A7G6T4D5-F1
#
_entry.id   AF-A0A7G6T4D5-F1
#
_cell.length_a   1.000
_cell.length_b   1.000
_cell.length_c   1.000
_cell.angle_alpha   90.00
_cell.angle_beta   90.00
_cell.angle_gamma   90.00
#
_symmetry.space_group_name_H-M   'P 1'
#
loop_
_entity.id
_entity.type
_entity.pdbx_description
1 polymer ?
#
loop_
_entity_poly.entity_id
_entity_poly.type
_entity_poly.pdbx_seq_one_letter_code
_entity_poly.pdbx_strand_id
1 'polypeptide(L)'
;MTISYKTVQQYLDAIALNANLDAGNAGHKVFWHQPYAAFITGFIPTKQCAGQPVPIIDPKDKVNSAFYQILKAGWCGMPQMPKTGPFVTDKDYSVKLGNGETISGDEILQGIRAWLEAGALEDGQVAQTEV
;
A
#
# COMPACT_ATOMS: atom_id res chain seq x y z
N MET A 1 -16.21 8.44 -0.40
CA MET A 1 -15.52 8.14 -1.66
C MET A 1 -14.23 7.44 -1.31
N THR A 2 -13.90 6.34 -1.97
CA THR A 2 -12.64 5.61 -1.73
C THR A 2 -11.78 5.62 -2.97
N ILE A 3 -10.47 5.54 -2.78
CA ILE A 3 -9.49 5.48 -3.88
C ILE A 3 -9.61 4.16 -4.64
N SER A 4 -9.06 4.10 -5.85
CA SER A 4 -9.00 2.87 -6.67
C SER A 4 -7.73 2.06 -6.41
N TYR A 5 -7.67 0.80 -6.87
CA TYR A 5 -6.44 0.02 -6.87
C TYR A 5 -5.30 0.73 -7.64
N LYS A 6 -5.62 1.39 -8.76
CA LYS A 6 -4.65 2.19 -9.51
C LYS A 6 -4.06 3.32 -8.67
N THR A 7 -4.88 3.98 -7.85
CA THR A 7 -4.41 5.01 -6.92
C THR A 7 -3.53 4.41 -5.82
N VAL A 8 -3.85 3.22 -5.30
CA VAL A 8 -2.98 2.50 -4.36
C VAL A 8 -1.61 2.21 -4.99
N GLN A 9 -1.57 1.77 -6.26
CA GLN A 9 -0.30 1.58 -6.99
C GLN A 9 0.49 2.89 -7.10
N GLN A 10 -0.18 4.00 -7.44
CA GLN A 10 0.46 5.32 -7.53
C GLN A 10 1.04 5.77 -6.19
N TYR A 11 0.36 5.52 -5.07
CA TYR A 11 0.90 5.83 -3.75
C TYR A 11 2.15 5.01 -3.44
N LEU A 12 2.10 3.70 -3.67
CA LEU A 12 3.23 2.80 -3.42
C LEU A 12 4.44 3.13 -4.32
N ASP A 13 4.20 3.51 -5.57
CA ASP A 13 5.25 3.99 -6.49
C ASP A 13 5.89 5.29 -6.03
N ALA A 14 5.07 6.25 -5.62
CA ALA A 14 5.57 7.54 -5.12
C ALA A 14 6.39 7.36 -3.83
N ILE A 15 5.97 6.46 -2.93
CA ILE A 15 6.73 6.09 -1.73
C ILE A 15 8.08 5.48 -2.10
N ALA A 16 8.10 4.50 -3.00
CA ALA A 16 9.32 3.81 -3.42
C ALA A 16 10.30 4.78 -4.10
N LEU A 17 9.79 5.67 -4.96
CA LEU A 17 10.58 6.71 -5.63
C LEU A 17 11.16 7.70 -4.62
N ASN A 18 10.36 8.18 -3.66
CA ASN A 18 10.79 9.16 -2.67
C ASN A 18 11.90 8.61 -1.75
N ALA A 19 11.88 7.31 -1.48
CA ALA A 19 12.95 6.63 -0.76
C ALA A 19 14.11 6.15 -1.63
N ASN A 20 14.14 6.56 -2.90
CA ASN A 20 15.19 6.22 -3.86
C ASN A 20 15.48 4.70 -3.89
N LEU A 21 14.42 3.89 -3.76
CA LEU A 21 14.54 2.44 -3.70
C LEU A 21 14.70 1.88 -5.11
N ASP A 22 15.66 0.96 -5.26
CA ASP A 22 15.73 0.10 -6.43
C ASP A 22 14.69 -1.02 -6.32
N ALA A 23 13.56 -0.81 -6.99
CA ALA A 23 12.47 -1.77 -7.15
C ALA A 23 12.94 -3.16 -7.64
N GLY A 24 13.99 -3.22 -8.45
CA GLY A 24 14.54 -4.47 -9.00
C GLY A 24 15.33 -5.28 -7.97
N ASN A 25 15.89 -4.61 -6.97
CA ASN A 25 16.68 -5.23 -5.90
C ASN A 25 15.89 -5.47 -4.60
N ALA A 26 14.63 -5.03 -4.54
CA ALA A 26 13.77 -5.35 -3.41
C ALA A 26 13.45 -6.86 -3.36
N GLY A 27 13.71 -7.52 -2.21
CA GLY A 27 13.47 -8.96 -2.06
C GLY A 27 12.01 -9.42 -2.25
N HIS A 28 11.05 -8.49 -2.16
CA HIS A 28 9.64 -8.73 -2.48
C HIS A 28 9.20 -8.12 -3.83
N LYS A 29 10.13 -7.53 -4.59
CA LYS A 29 9.90 -6.76 -5.83
C LYS A 29 8.84 -5.66 -5.63
N VAL A 30 8.34 -5.11 -6.74
CA VAL A 30 7.14 -4.27 -6.80
C VAL A 30 5.90 -5.15 -6.87
N PHE A 31 5.59 -5.88 -5.78
CA PHE A 31 4.43 -6.79 -5.74
C PHE A 31 3.08 -6.09 -6.00
N TRP A 32 3.04 -4.76 -5.95
CA TRP A 32 1.86 -3.98 -6.31
C TRP A 32 1.72 -3.71 -7.80
N HIS A 33 2.70 -4.03 -8.67
CA HIS A 33 2.61 -3.93 -10.14
C HIS A 33 2.05 -5.18 -10.82
N GLN A 34 1.10 -5.86 -10.17
CA GLN A 34 0.43 -7.04 -10.73
C GLN A 34 -1.05 -6.72 -11.03
N PRO A 35 -1.77 -7.56 -11.81
CA PRO A 35 -3.20 -7.38 -12.00
C PRO A 35 -3.96 -7.41 -10.67
N TYR A 36 -5.08 -6.67 -10.58
CA TYR A 36 -5.89 -6.55 -9.36
C TYR A 36 -6.21 -7.91 -8.73
N ALA A 37 -6.67 -8.88 -9.53
CA ALA A 37 -6.98 -10.23 -9.04
C ALA A 37 -5.76 -10.88 -8.34
N ALA A 38 -4.57 -10.76 -8.93
CA ALA A 38 -3.33 -11.29 -8.33
C ALA A 38 -2.92 -10.52 -7.07
N PHE A 39 -3.21 -9.22 -7.01
CA PHE A 39 -2.92 -8.41 -5.83
C PHE A 39 -3.82 -8.77 -4.63
N ILE A 40 -5.13 -8.94 -4.87
CA ILE A 40 -6.09 -9.21 -3.79
C ILE A 40 -5.97 -10.64 -3.25
N THR A 41 -5.63 -11.62 -4.09
CA THR A 41 -5.53 -13.03 -3.65
C THR A 41 -4.10 -13.50 -3.45
N GLY A 42 -3.11 -12.68 -3.79
CA GLY A 42 -1.71 -13.06 -3.81
C GLY A 42 -1.00 -12.98 -2.45
N PHE A 43 0.27 -13.36 -2.47
CA PHE A 43 1.16 -13.34 -1.32
C PHE A 43 2.36 -12.44 -1.59
N ILE A 44 2.88 -11.80 -0.54
CA ILE A 44 4.10 -10.98 -0.64
C ILE A 44 5.28 -11.94 -0.94
N PRO A 45 5.99 -11.77 -2.06
CA PRO A 45 7.05 -12.71 -2.44
C PRO A 45 8.13 -12.83 -1.37
N THR A 46 8.55 -14.06 -1.08
CA THR A 46 9.61 -14.42 -0.12
C THR A 46 9.33 -14.06 1.35
N LYS A 47 8.15 -13.54 1.69
CA LYS A 47 7.79 -13.15 3.06
C LYS A 47 6.92 -14.20 3.72
N GLN A 48 7.26 -14.48 4.96
CA GLN A 48 6.54 -15.41 5.83
C GLN A 48 6.34 -14.79 7.20
N CYS A 49 5.23 -15.14 7.84
CA CYS A 49 4.92 -14.82 9.23
C CYS A 49 4.63 -16.13 9.98
N ALA A 50 5.39 -16.42 11.03
CA ALA A 50 5.30 -17.70 11.75
C ALA A 50 5.35 -18.94 10.82
N GLY A 51 6.20 -18.89 9.78
CA GLY A 51 6.35 -19.95 8.77
C GLY A 51 5.24 -20.02 7.71
N GLN A 52 4.23 -19.16 7.77
CA GLN A 52 3.14 -19.10 6.80
C GLN A 52 3.37 -18.00 5.76
N PRO A 53 3.03 -18.21 4.47
CA PRO A 53 3.06 -17.16 3.46
C PRO A 53 2.21 -15.95 3.88
N VAL A 54 2.73 -14.75 3.64
CA VAL A 54 2.04 -13.50 4.02
C VAL A 54 1.10 -13.09 2.88
N PRO A 55 -0.22 -13.10 3.07
CA PRO A 55 -1.14 -12.59 2.05
C PRO A 55 -0.91 -11.08 1.87
N ILE A 56 -1.03 -10.60 0.63
CA ILE A 56 -0.94 -9.16 0.35
C ILE A 56 -2.13 -8.46 1.01
N ILE A 57 -3.34 -8.97 0.75
CA ILE A 57 -4.57 -8.56 1.41
C ILE A 57 -5.02 -9.68 2.36
N ASP A 58 -5.20 -9.37 3.64
CA ASP A 58 -5.78 -10.32 4.58
C ASP A 58 -7.29 -10.53 4.23
N PRO A 59 -7.71 -11.76 3.93
CA PRO A 59 -9.08 -12.04 3.52
C PRO A 59 -10.09 -11.91 4.66
N LYS A 60 -9.64 -12.03 5.92
CA LYS A 60 -10.49 -11.94 7.13
C LYS A 60 -10.59 -10.52 7.64
N ASP A 61 -9.48 -9.78 7.60
CA ASP A 61 -9.41 -8.39 8.06
C ASP A 61 -8.51 -7.57 7.16
N LYS A 62 -9.10 -6.99 6.11
CA LYS A 62 -8.37 -6.24 5.10
C LYS A 62 -7.60 -5.06 5.68
N VAL A 63 -8.08 -4.41 6.74
CA VAL A 63 -7.37 -3.29 7.38
C VAL A 63 -6.11 -3.78 8.12
N ASN A 64 -6.05 -5.05 8.48
CA ASN A 64 -4.86 -5.69 9.04
C ASN A 64 -3.94 -6.37 8.01
N SER A 65 -4.16 -6.12 6.71
CA SER A 65 -3.27 -6.56 5.63
C SER A 65 -1.82 -6.12 5.86
N ALA A 66 -0.88 -7.04 5.65
CA ALA A 66 0.52 -6.85 5.98
C ALA A 66 1.15 -5.62 5.30
N PHE A 67 0.82 -5.36 4.03
CA PHE A 67 1.38 -4.20 3.31
C PHE A 67 0.95 -2.86 3.90
N TYR A 68 -0.25 -2.75 4.47
CA TYR A 68 -0.70 -1.52 5.12
C TYR A 68 -0.08 -1.36 6.50
N GLN A 69 0.05 -2.46 7.26
CA GLN A 69 0.69 -2.44 8.57
C GLN A 69 2.17 -2.04 8.48
N ILE A 70 2.88 -2.56 7.48
CA ILE A 70 4.31 -2.28 7.28
C ILE A 70 4.57 -0.86 6.75
N LEU A 71 3.58 -0.15 6.22
CA LEU A 71 3.73 1.27 5.88
C LEU A 71 3.70 2.15 7.13
N LYS A 72 2.90 1.79 8.14
CA LYS A 72 2.74 2.58 9.37
C LYS A 72 3.85 2.35 10.39
N ALA A 73 4.35 1.12 10.46
CA ALA A 73 5.31 0.66 11.45
C ALA A 73 5.91 -0.66 10.97
N GLY A 74 6.36 -1.53 11.87
CA GLY A 74 6.70 -2.92 11.52
C GLY A 74 5.51 -3.88 11.58
N TRP A 75 5.64 -5.04 10.95
CA TRP A 75 4.66 -6.12 11.03
C TRP A 75 5.33 -7.49 10.99
N CYS A 76 4.93 -8.41 11.88
CA CYS A 76 5.48 -9.77 12.00
C CYS A 76 7.02 -9.84 11.95
N GLY A 77 7.70 -9.00 12.73
CA GLY A 77 9.17 -8.92 12.79
C GLY A 77 9.84 -8.27 11.58
N MET A 78 9.07 -7.85 10.57
CA MET A 78 9.58 -7.04 9.46
C MET A 78 9.54 -5.54 9.84
N PRO A 79 10.59 -4.77 9.49
CA PRO A 79 10.64 -3.34 9.77
C PRO A 79 9.68 -2.56 8.87
N GLN A 80 9.43 -1.31 9.22
CA GLN A 80 8.63 -0.40 8.40
C GLN A 80 9.22 -0.23 6.99
N MET A 81 8.34 -0.14 6.00
CA MET A 81 8.67 0.20 4.63
C MET A 81 8.49 1.70 4.41
N PRO A 82 9.43 2.36 3.71
CA PRO A 82 10.74 1.90 3.23
C PRO A 82 11.71 1.50 4.35
N LYS A 83 12.59 0.50 4.16
CA LYS A 83 13.49 -0.02 5.22
C LYS A 83 14.30 1.06 5.96
N THR A 84 14.71 2.10 5.27
CA THR A 84 15.57 3.19 5.79
C THR A 84 14.86 4.55 5.79
N GLY A 85 13.55 4.58 5.54
CA GLY A 85 12.82 5.81 5.31
C GLY A 85 13.18 6.53 4.00
N PRO A 86 12.68 7.76 3.80
CA PRO A 86 11.71 8.45 4.65
C PRO A 86 10.41 7.64 4.78
N PHE A 87 9.84 7.63 5.98
CA PHE A 87 8.64 6.87 6.31
C PHE A 87 7.38 7.71 6.07
N VAL A 88 6.29 7.08 5.63
CA VAL A 88 5.00 7.79 5.45
C VAL A 88 4.44 8.38 6.76
N THR A 89 4.97 7.97 7.91
CA THR A 89 4.62 8.50 9.23
C THR A 89 5.55 9.61 9.71
N ASP A 90 6.60 9.93 8.96
CA ASP A 90 7.52 11.01 9.33
C ASP A 90 6.80 12.35 9.30
N LYS A 91 7.19 13.23 10.22
CA LYS A 91 6.69 14.61 10.25
C LYS A 91 7.02 15.29 8.91
N ASP A 92 6.00 15.92 8.32
CA ASP A 92 6.08 16.65 7.05
C ASP A 92 6.37 15.75 5.83
N TYR A 93 6.17 14.43 5.95
CA TYR A 93 6.26 13.51 4.81
C TYR A 93 5.23 13.88 3.74
N SER A 94 5.71 14.02 2.51
CA SER A 94 4.88 14.17 1.33
C SER A 94 5.56 13.58 0.11
N VAL A 95 4.77 13.21 -0.89
CA VAL A 95 5.25 12.74 -2.19
C VAL A 95 4.48 13.41 -3.32
N LYS A 96 5.14 13.54 -4.47
CA LYS A 96 4.50 14.01 -5.70
C LYS A 96 4.03 12.81 -6.52
N LEU A 97 2.74 12.76 -6.81
CA LEU A 97 2.13 11.76 -7.66
C LEU A 97 2.41 12.05 -9.14
N GLY A 98 2.24 11.04 -10.01
CA GLY A 98 2.48 11.17 -11.46
C GLY A 98 1.59 12.20 -12.17
N ASN A 99 0.45 12.57 -11.58
CA ASN A 99 -0.43 13.65 -12.07
C ASN A 99 0.04 15.06 -11.64
N GLY A 100 1.12 15.15 -10.85
CA GLY A 100 1.67 16.41 -10.35
C GLY A 100 1.13 16.86 -8.99
N GLU A 101 0.13 16.17 -8.45
CA GLU A 101 -0.43 16.40 -7.12
C GLU A 101 0.57 16.04 -6.01
N THR A 102 0.65 16.85 -4.96
CA THR A 102 1.43 16.54 -3.76
C THR A 102 0.48 16.03 -2.69
N ILE A 103 0.77 14.87 -2.13
CA ILE A 103 -0.04 14.23 -1.09
C ILE A 103 0.82 13.95 0.14
N SER A 104 0.26 14.17 1.33
CA SER A 104 0.91 13.90 2.61
C SER A 104 0.87 12.41 2.98
N GLY A 105 1.74 12.02 3.90
CA GLY A 105 1.75 10.66 4.47
C GLY A 105 0.42 10.28 5.13
N ASP A 106 -0.20 11.21 5.86
CA ASP A 106 -1.50 10.99 6.49
C ASP A 106 -2.61 10.76 5.46
N GLU A 107 -2.64 11.53 4.38
CA GLU A 107 -3.62 11.35 3.30
C GLU A 107 -3.45 10.00 2.59
N ILE A 108 -2.21 9.56 2.36
CA ILE A 108 -1.91 8.22 1.82
C ILE A 108 -2.46 7.14 2.75
N LEU A 109 -2.14 7.21 4.04
CA LEU A 109 -2.54 6.20 5.02
C LEU A 109 -4.07 6.16 5.20
N GLN A 110 -4.73 7.31 5.20
CA GLN A 110 -6.19 7.40 5.27
C GLN A 110 -6.85 6.87 3.99
N GLY A 111 -6.32 7.22 2.81
CA GLY A 111 -6.84 6.74 1.54
C GLY A 111 -6.76 5.22 1.41
N ILE A 112 -5.60 4.63 1.72
CA ILE A 112 -5.42 3.16 1.71
C ILE A 112 -6.34 2.51 2.75
N ARG A 113 -6.45 3.08 3.96
CA ARG A 113 -7.34 2.54 5.00
C ARG A 113 -8.79 2.51 4.55
N ALA A 114 -9.30 3.64 4.04
CA ALA A 114 -10.68 3.73 3.56
C ALA A 114 -10.95 2.76 2.40
N TRP A 115 -9.97 2.57 1.51
CA TRP A 115 -10.04 1.56 0.45
C TRP A 115 -10.14 0.13 1.00
N LEU A 116 -9.32 -0.23 2.00
CA LEU A 116 -9.37 -1.54 2.65
C LEU A 116 -10.70 -1.76 3.41
N GLU A 117 -11.20 -0.74 4.11
CA GLU A 117 -12.48 -0.75 4.82
C GLU A 117 -13.67 -0.95 3.85
N ALA A 118 -13.59 -0.39 2.64
CA ALA A 118 -14.59 -0.59 1.58
C ALA A 118 -14.47 -1.93 0.85
N GLY A 119 -13.56 -2.82 1.26
CA GLY A 119 -13.41 -4.14 0.66
C GLY A 119 -12.28 -4.27 -0.36
N ALA A 120 -11.39 -3.27 -0.46
CA ALA A 120 -10.26 -3.23 -1.38
C ALA A 120 -10.68 -3.28 -2.87
N LEU A 121 -11.68 -2.47 -3.26
CA LEU A 121 -12.32 -2.50 -4.59
C LEU A 121 -11.38 -2.06 -5.72
N GLU A 122 -11.50 -2.68 -6.90
CA GLU A 122 -10.66 -2.35 -8.06
C GLU A 122 -10.80 -0.88 -8.49
N ASP A 123 -12.03 -0.42 -8.72
CA ASP A 123 -12.34 0.91 -9.27
C ASP A 123 -12.57 2.00 -8.20
N GLY A 124 -12.50 1.65 -6.91
CA GLY A 124 -12.91 2.53 -5.81
C GLY A 124 -14.44 2.71 -5.72
N GLN A 125 -14.90 3.56 -4.80
CA GLN A 125 -16.31 3.96 -4.71
C GLN A 125 -16.46 5.42 -5.11
N VAL A 126 -17.08 5.67 -6.28
CA VAL A 126 -17.66 6.98 -6.61
C VAL A 126 -18.91 7.20 -5.76
N ALA A 127 -19.10 8.43 -5.29
CA ALA A 127 -20.37 8.80 -4.66
C ALA A 127 -21.50 8.55 -5.67
N GLN A 128 -22.47 7.70 -5.31
CA GLN A 128 -23.73 7.68 -6.05
C GLN A 128 -24.38 9.03 -5.81
N THR A 129 -24.40 9.90 -6.83
CA THR A 129 -25.30 11.03 -6.85
C THR A 129 -26.71 10.45 -6.85
N GLU A 130 -27.39 10.52 -5.71
CA GLU A 130 -28.83 10.35 -5.65
C GLU A 130 -29.45 11.34 -6.64
N VAL A 131 -30.22 10.80 -7.60
CA VAL A 131 -30.99 11.57 -8.59
C VAL A 131 -32.38 11.84 -8.04
#